data_AF-A0A4S2H557-F1
#
_entry.id   AF-A0A4S2H557-F1
#
_cell.length_a   1.000
_cell.length_b   1.000
_cell.length_c   1.000
_cell.angle_alpha   90.00
_cell.angle_beta   90.00
_cell.angle_gamma   90.00
#
_symmetry.space_group_name_H-M   'P 1'
#
loop_
_entity.id
_entity.type
_entity.pdbx_description
1 polymer ?
#
loop_
_entity_poly.entity_id
_entity_poly.type
_entity_poly.pdbx_seq_one_letter_code
_entity_poly.pdbx_strand_id
1 'polypeptide(L)'
;PDLIDRLAREFGSQCVVSGIDSRVSEGEWRIHQNTGDPDKTEISHRRTLDWIGEVTERGAGEVVLNCMDQDGVREGYDVDQLAAARAICPVPLIASGGAGAIE
;
A
#
# COMPACT_ATOMS: atom_id res chain seq x y z
N PRO A 1 -11.11 -6.83 7.42
CA PRO A 1 -10.02 -7.53 6.70
C PRO A 1 -10.45 -8.85 6.04
N ASP A 2 -11.41 -9.58 6.64
CA ASP A 2 -11.89 -10.92 6.21
C ASP A 2 -12.38 -11.05 4.76
N LEU A 3 -12.58 -9.93 4.05
CA LEU A 3 -12.85 -9.96 2.62
C LEU A 3 -11.67 -10.55 1.83
N ILE A 4 -10.43 -10.25 2.24
CA ILE A 4 -9.21 -10.79 1.60
C ILE A 4 -9.20 -12.30 1.70
N ASP A 5 -9.41 -12.84 2.91
CA ASP A 5 -9.47 -14.28 3.17
C ASP A 5 -10.51 -14.98 2.30
N ARG A 6 -11.72 -14.40 2.17
CA ARG A 6 -12.80 -14.96 1.36
C ARG A 6 -12.46 -14.98 -0.12
N LEU A 7 -11.92 -13.87 -0.65
CA LEU A 7 -11.56 -13.78 -2.06
C LEU A 7 -10.40 -14.70 -2.42
N ALA A 8 -9.37 -14.75 -1.57
CA ALA A 8 -8.22 -15.63 -1.76
C ALA A 8 -8.61 -17.12 -1.73
N ARG A 9 -9.53 -17.52 -0.84
CA ARG A 9 -10.03 -18.90 -0.77
C ARG A 9 -10.88 -19.29 -1.98
N GLU A 10 -11.70 -18.39 -2.48
CA GLU A 10 -12.62 -18.68 -3.59
C GLU A 10 -11.90 -18.66 -4.95
N PHE A 11 -11.02 -17.67 -5.18
CA PHE A 11 -10.44 -17.39 -6.49
C PHE A 11 -8.93 -17.63 -6.58
N GLY A 12 -8.27 -17.84 -5.43
CA GLY A 12 -6.81 -17.92 -5.33
C GLY A 12 -6.16 -16.56 -5.09
N SER A 13 -5.04 -16.55 -4.38
CA SER A 13 -4.32 -15.32 -4.00
C SER A 13 -3.92 -14.45 -5.19
N GLN A 14 -3.55 -15.06 -6.33
CA GLN A 14 -3.16 -14.34 -7.54
C GLN A 14 -4.28 -13.46 -8.13
N CYS A 15 -5.53 -13.64 -7.69
CA CYS A 15 -6.66 -12.81 -8.11
C CYS A 15 -6.95 -11.65 -7.14
N VAL A 16 -6.16 -11.49 -6.08
CA VAL A 16 -6.39 -10.49 -5.03
C VAL A 16 -5.22 -9.52 -4.95
N VAL A 17 -5.47 -8.27 -5.36
CA VAL A 17 -4.52 -7.16 -5.25
C VAL A 17 -4.97 -6.23 -4.13
N SER A 18 -4.09 -5.93 -3.18
CA SER A 18 -4.34 -4.97 -2.11
C SER A 18 -3.72 -3.62 -2.46
N GLY A 19 -4.57 -2.63 -2.78
CA GLY A 19 -4.16 -1.23 -2.88
C GLY A 19 -4.02 -0.60 -1.49
N ILE A 20 -2.89 0.03 -1.22
CA ILE A 20 -2.58 0.67 0.06
C ILE A 20 -2.11 2.10 -0.20
N ASP A 21 -2.89 3.08 0.27
CA ASP A 21 -2.48 4.47 0.31
C ASP A 21 -1.73 4.77 1.60
N SER A 22 -0.48 5.17 1.48
CA SER A 22 0.43 5.41 2.59
C SER A 22 0.93 6.85 2.57
N ARG A 23 0.88 7.51 3.72
CA ARG A 23 1.41 8.87 3.91
C ARG A 23 2.10 9.00 5.26
N VAL A 24 3.08 9.88 5.35
CA VAL A 24 3.69 10.24 6.64
C VAL A 24 2.68 11.05 7.46
N SER A 25 2.36 10.53 8.65
CA SER A 25 1.55 11.21 9.67
C SER A 25 2.26 11.07 11.01
N GLU A 26 2.54 12.21 11.66
CA GLU A 26 3.23 12.25 12.96
C GLU A 26 4.61 11.53 12.96
N GLY A 27 5.29 11.51 11.81
CA GLY A 27 6.60 10.86 11.66
C GLY A 27 6.54 9.35 11.39
N GLU A 28 5.35 8.76 11.22
CA GLU A 28 5.18 7.36 10.85
C GLU A 28 4.41 7.21 9.54
N TRP A 29 4.70 6.14 8.78
CA TRP A 29 3.88 5.76 7.63
C TRP A 29 2.54 5.17 8.10
N ARG A 30 1.45 5.86 7.77
CA ARG A 30 0.09 5.45 8.14
C ARG A 30 -0.82 5.34 6.94
N ILE A 31 -1.77 4.42 7.07
CA ILE A 31 -2.75 4.15 6.02
C ILE A 31 -3.78 5.25 5.97
N HIS A 32 -4.09 5.69 4.77
CA HIS A 32 -5.19 6.59 4.50
C HIS A 32 -6.32 5.84 3.81
N GLN A 33 -7.56 6.20 4.13
CA GLN A 33 -8.77 5.59 3.60
C GLN A 33 -9.65 6.69 3.01
N ASN A 34 -10.51 6.32 2.04
CA ASN A 34 -11.41 7.24 1.34
C ASN A 34 -10.67 8.43 0.66
N THR A 35 -9.45 8.18 0.18
CA THR A 35 -8.52 9.16 -0.41
C THR A 35 -8.98 9.79 -1.72
N GLY A 36 -10.04 9.26 -2.34
CA GLY A 36 -10.67 9.86 -3.53
C GLY A 36 -11.48 11.14 -3.27
N ASP A 37 -11.75 11.46 -2.00
CA ASP A 37 -12.43 12.69 -1.58
C ASP A 37 -11.70 13.28 -0.35
N PRO A 38 -11.06 14.46 -0.48
CA PRO A 38 -10.34 15.09 0.64
C PRO A 38 -11.22 15.30 1.89
N ASP A 39 -12.52 15.55 1.72
CA ASP A 39 -13.43 15.80 2.84
C ASP A 39 -13.80 14.52 3.60
N LYS A 40 -13.56 13.34 3.01
CA LYS A 40 -13.82 12.03 3.60
C LYS A 40 -12.55 11.26 3.96
N THR A 41 -11.39 11.83 3.65
CA THR A 41 -10.10 11.15 3.87
C THR A 41 -9.87 10.96 5.36
N GLU A 42 -9.63 9.72 5.75
CA GLU A 42 -9.43 9.34 7.15
C GLU A 42 -8.06 8.68 7.32
N ILE A 43 -7.37 9.06 8.40
CA ILE A 43 -6.11 8.42 8.79
C ILE A 43 -6.46 7.20 9.64
N SER A 44 -6.02 6.03 9.20
CA SER A 44 -6.14 4.80 9.97
C SER A 44 -5.17 4.81 11.15
N HIS A 45 -5.55 4.14 12.24
CA HIS A 45 -4.66 3.83 13.37
C HIS A 45 -3.59 2.77 13.01
N ARG A 46 -3.65 2.20 11.81
CA ARG A 46 -2.75 1.14 11.34
C ARG A 46 -1.51 1.75 10.69
N ARG A 47 -0.34 1.28 11.10
CA ARG A 47 0.92 1.55 10.41
C ARG A 47 0.93 0.80 9.08
N THR A 48 1.49 1.43 8.05
CA THR A 48 1.53 0.87 6.69
C THR A 48 2.20 -0.50 6.66
N LEU A 49 3.34 -0.66 7.34
CA LEU A 49 4.09 -1.92 7.34
C LEU A 49 3.32 -3.06 8.02
N ASP A 50 2.67 -2.79 9.16
CA ASP A 50 1.88 -3.82 9.87
C ASP A 50 0.75 -4.36 8.98
N TRP A 51 0.12 -3.47 8.21
CA TRP A 51 -0.96 -3.85 7.32
C TRP A 51 -0.47 -4.61 6.09
N ILE A 52 0.68 -4.24 5.50
CA ILE A 52 1.29 -5.00 4.40
C ILE A 52 1.53 -6.45 4.84
N GLY A 53 2.03 -6.65 6.05
CA GLY A 53 2.14 -7.98 6.66
C GLY A 53 0.79 -8.68 6.75
N GLU A 54 -0.19 -8.04 7.40
CA GLU A 54 -1.52 -8.64 7.61
C GLU A 54 -2.25 -8.99 6.30
N VAL A 55 -2.23 -8.13 5.28
CA VAL A 55 -2.91 -8.43 4.00
C VAL A 55 -2.26 -9.60 3.28
N THR A 56 -0.93 -9.73 3.39
CA THR A 56 -0.21 -10.82 2.75
C THR A 56 -0.47 -12.14 3.48
N GLU A 57 -0.47 -12.14 4.82
CA GLU A 57 -0.83 -13.30 5.66
C GLU A 57 -2.25 -13.79 5.37
N ARG A 58 -3.17 -12.86 5.06
CA ARG A 58 -4.57 -13.16 4.70
C ARG A 58 -4.76 -13.65 3.27
N GLY A 59 -3.69 -13.66 2.47
CA GLY A 59 -3.69 -14.25 1.14
C GLY A 59 -3.84 -13.27 -0.02
N ALA A 60 -3.55 -11.98 0.16
CA ALA A 60 -3.32 -11.08 -0.98
C ALA A 60 -2.13 -11.58 -1.80
N GLY A 61 -2.31 -11.70 -3.12
CA GLY A 61 -1.26 -12.16 -4.03
C GLY A 61 -0.38 -11.05 -4.60
N GLU A 62 -0.77 -9.78 -4.41
CA GLU A 62 -0.03 -8.61 -4.84
C GLU A 62 -0.38 -7.40 -3.96
N VAL A 63 0.59 -6.51 -3.75
CA VAL A 63 0.41 -5.24 -3.06
C VAL A 63 0.78 -4.10 -3.98
N VAL A 64 -0.14 -3.13 -4.13
CA VAL A 64 0.14 -1.83 -4.77
C VAL A 64 0.29 -0.82 -3.65
N LEU A 65 1.51 -0.32 -3.45
CA LEU A 65 1.80 0.70 -2.45
C LEU A 65 1.86 2.06 -3.13
N ASN A 66 0.87 2.91 -2.81
CA ASN A 66 0.81 4.29 -3.26
C ASN A 66 1.43 5.20 -2.20
N CYS A 67 2.59 5.76 -2.50
CA CYS A 67 3.32 6.67 -1.63
C CYS A 67 2.77 8.10 -1.81
N MET A 68 1.75 8.46 -1.05
CA MET A 68 0.95 9.69 -1.27
C MET A 68 1.78 10.98 -1.20
N ASP A 69 2.84 11.02 -0.40
CA ASP A 69 3.70 12.21 -0.31
C ASP A 69 4.52 12.45 -1.58
N GLN A 70 4.72 11.42 -2.41
CA GLN A 70 5.36 11.51 -3.72
C GLN A 70 4.34 11.58 -4.87
N ASP A 71 3.05 11.36 -4.60
CA ASP A 71 2.05 11.32 -5.66
C ASP A 71 1.89 12.69 -6.33
N GLY A 72 1.91 12.69 -7.67
CA GLY A 72 1.90 13.91 -8.48
C GLY A 72 3.17 14.77 -8.45
N VAL A 73 4.17 14.47 -7.59
CA VAL A 73 5.41 15.25 -7.47
C VAL A 73 6.32 15.05 -8.69
N ARG A 74 6.31 13.86 -9.29
CA ARG A 74 7.10 13.50 -10.49
C ARG A 74 8.62 13.64 -10.32
N GLU A 75 9.12 13.49 -9.09
CA GLU A 75 10.55 13.56 -8.74
C GLU A 75 11.15 12.19 -8.36
N GLY A 76 10.39 11.11 -8.53
CA GLY A 76 10.80 9.75 -8.19
C GLY A 76 9.90 9.09 -7.15
N TYR A 77 10.08 7.78 -6.96
CA TYR A 77 9.34 7.02 -5.97
C TYR A 77 9.92 7.21 -4.56
N ASP A 78 9.12 6.96 -3.53
CA ASP A 78 9.61 6.86 -2.14
C ASP A 78 10.38 5.53 -1.94
N VAL A 79 11.68 5.56 -2.27
CA VAL A 79 12.55 4.38 -2.22
C VAL A 79 12.70 3.84 -0.79
N ASP A 80 12.71 4.71 0.22
CA ASP A 80 12.88 4.30 1.62
C ASP A 80 11.66 3.52 2.11
N GLN A 81 10.46 4.03 1.83
CA GLN A 81 9.21 3.34 2.15
C GLN A 81 9.07 2.03 1.38
N LEU A 82 9.42 2.03 0.07
CA LEU A 82 9.39 0.82 -0.75
C LEU A 82 10.39 -0.23 -0.28
N ALA A 83 11.60 0.17 0.10
CA ALA A 83 12.61 -0.76 0.62
C ALA A 83 12.16 -1.40 1.94
N ALA A 84 11.58 -0.62 2.85
CA ALA A 84 11.02 -1.13 4.10
C ALA A 84 9.83 -2.07 3.86
N ALA A 85 8.92 -1.71 2.94
CA ALA A 85 7.81 -2.58 2.54
C ALA A 85 8.28 -3.88 1.89
N ARG A 86 9.28 -3.82 1.00
CA ARG A 86 9.85 -4.99 0.31
C ARG A 86 10.45 -6.00 1.27
N ALA A 87 11.05 -5.54 2.38
CA ALA A 87 11.67 -6.40 3.37
C ALA A 87 10.66 -7.33 4.08
N ILE A 88 9.38 -6.94 4.14
CA ILE A 88 8.33 -7.69 4.84
C ILE A 88 7.24 -8.25 3.92
N CYS A 89 7.09 -7.70 2.73
CA CYS A 89 6.16 -8.20 1.73
C CYS A 89 6.83 -9.39 1.03
N PRO A 90 6.29 -10.62 1.04
CA PRO A 90 6.82 -11.73 0.25
C PRO A 90 6.22 -11.83 -1.16
N VAL A 91 5.14 -11.12 -1.44
CA VAL A 91 4.43 -11.13 -2.74
C VAL A 91 4.93 -10.02 -3.67
N PRO A 92 4.55 -9.99 -4.97
CA PRO A 92 4.79 -8.84 -5.83
C PRO A 92 4.37 -7.52 -5.17
N LEU A 93 5.28 -6.54 -5.22
CA LEU A 93 5.09 -5.20 -4.66
C LEU A 93 5.22 -4.21 -5.82
N ILE A 94 4.16 -3.47 -6.08
CA ILE A 94 4.09 -2.45 -7.11
C ILE A 94 4.24 -1.07 -6.46
N ALA A 95 5.21 -0.31 -6.95
CA ALA A 95 5.37 1.09 -6.58
C ALA A 95 4.37 1.97 -7.34
N SER A 96 3.68 2.85 -6.63
CA SER A 96 2.78 3.86 -7.18
C SER A 96 3.01 5.21 -6.51
N GLY A 97 2.85 6.30 -7.28
CA GLY A 97 3.11 7.68 -6.84
C GLY A 97 4.57 8.11 -7.03
N GLY A 98 4.79 9.22 -7.74
CA GLY A 98 6.10 9.88 -7.85
C GLY A 98 6.87 9.69 -9.15
N ALA A 99 6.51 8.72 -10.00
CA ALA A 99 7.16 8.55 -11.30
C ALA A 99 7.09 9.83 -12.17
N GLY A 100 8.23 10.27 -12.70
CA GLY A 100 8.33 11.49 -13.50
C GLY A 100 9.03 11.31 -14.85
N ALA A 101 10.07 10.49 -14.88
CA ALA A 101 10.94 10.19 -16.02
C ALA A 101 11.43 8.71 -15.97
N ILE A 102 12.13 8.27 -17.03
CA ILE A 102 12.63 6.88 -17.18
C ILE A 102 13.91 6.60 -16.39
N GLU A 103 14.63 7.65 -16.01
CA GLU A 103 16.03 7.69 -15.52
C GLU A 103 16.56 6.44 -14.79
#